data_AF-A0A2S7NUT7-F1
#
_entry.id   AF-A0A2S7NUT7-F1
#
_cell.length_a   1.000
_cell.length_b   1.000
_cell.length_c   1.000
_cell.angle_alpha   90.00
_cell.angle_beta   90.00
_cell.angle_gamma   90.00
#
_symmetry.space_group_name_H-M   'P 1'
#
loop_
_entity.id
_entity.type
_entity.pdbx_description
1 polymer ?
#
loop_
_entity_poly.entity_id
_entity_poly.type
_entity_poly.pdbx_seq_one_letter_code
_entity_poly.pdbx_strand_id
1 'polypeptide(L)'
;MSDIQWIPSEPHDPREWSRDVCKNLRELNLYAETWGFTIFRTVYTPQSDAQFQSFLSKLNSYVKDYVFRDLNSPGPPYDSAPNEELMRRFVNEVVEDPKLDGADEDQVRDAFAQWLGDHDVDLEEHALITRHRVCIMVDEGVLNSVAAAPEDPTQPYELEDVWVKVVEYIGAEEEQWQGWFKAGLGAIYCLWFNHLAGENAEYMYDGTLAFGRHVYLG
;
A
#
# COMPACT_ATOMS: atom_id res chain seq x y z
N MET A 1 23.92 5.95 -20.94
CA MET A 1 24.54 5.79 -19.61
C MET A 1 23.89 4.56 -19.03
N SER A 2 24.67 3.53 -18.75
CA SER A 2 24.15 2.23 -18.36
C SER A 2 23.74 2.30 -16.89
N ASP A 3 22.44 2.27 -16.63
CA ASP A 3 21.93 2.19 -15.26
C ASP A 3 22.30 0.84 -14.67
N ILE A 4 23.02 0.89 -13.56
CA ILE A 4 23.46 -0.28 -12.81
C ILE A 4 22.19 -0.89 -12.22
N GLN A 5 21.69 -1.95 -12.84
CA GLN A 5 20.79 -2.89 -12.18
C GLN A 5 21.54 -3.42 -10.94
N TRP A 6 21.14 -2.96 -9.76
CA TRP A 6 21.58 -3.55 -8.51
C TRP A 6 20.97 -4.95 -8.43
N ILE A 7 21.69 -5.94 -8.96
CA ILE A 7 21.47 -7.34 -8.66
C ILE A 7 22.40 -7.62 -7.49
N PRO A 8 21.90 -7.78 -6.24
CA PRO A 8 22.75 -8.22 -5.17
C PRO A 8 23.26 -9.62 -5.54
N SER A 9 24.56 -9.72 -5.82
CA SER A 9 25.29 -10.98 -5.73
C SER A 9 24.90 -11.68 -4.42
N GLU A 10 24.75 -13.02 -4.43
CA GLU A 10 24.46 -13.81 -3.23
C GLU A 10 25.15 -13.20 -2.00
N PRO A 11 24.40 -12.73 -0.98
CA PRO A 11 25.00 -11.97 0.09
C PRO A 11 25.94 -12.87 0.87
N HIS A 12 27.06 -12.28 1.31
CA HIS A 12 28.02 -12.93 2.19
C HIS A 12 27.39 -13.41 3.52
N ASP A 13 26.20 -12.90 3.86
CA ASP A 13 25.41 -13.32 5.02
C ASP A 13 24.05 -13.89 4.57
N PRO A 14 23.80 -15.20 4.76
CA PRO A 14 22.51 -15.83 4.48
C PRO A 14 21.32 -15.19 5.20
N ARG A 15 21.55 -14.52 6.34
CA ARG A 15 20.51 -13.79 7.07
C ARG A 15 19.98 -12.64 6.25
N GLU A 16 20.85 -11.88 5.57
CA GLU A 16 20.47 -10.78 4.70
C GLU A 16 19.56 -11.23 3.54
N TRP A 17 19.87 -12.39 2.96
CA TRP A 17 19.07 -12.94 1.86
C TRP A 17 17.62 -13.22 2.27
N SER A 18 17.45 -13.73 3.49
CA SER A 18 16.16 -14.14 4.04
C SER A 18 15.27 -12.99 4.54
N ARG A 19 15.80 -11.77 4.65
CA ARG A 19 15.02 -10.60 5.08
C ARG A 19 13.92 -10.27 4.08
N ASP A 20 12.75 -9.92 4.59
CA ASP A 20 11.59 -9.62 3.73
C ASP A 20 11.83 -8.39 2.85
N VAL A 21 12.53 -7.37 3.37
CA VAL A 21 12.93 -6.20 2.57
C VAL A 21 13.76 -6.59 1.33
N CYS A 22 14.65 -7.58 1.48
CA CYS A 22 15.48 -8.08 0.38
C CYS A 22 14.67 -8.93 -0.61
N LYS A 23 13.73 -9.75 -0.12
CA LYS A 23 12.79 -10.50 -0.98
C LYS A 23 11.93 -9.54 -1.80
N ASN A 24 11.33 -8.58 -1.13
CA ASN A 24 10.42 -7.60 -1.71
C ASN A 24 11.13 -6.71 -2.74
N LEU A 25 12.39 -6.34 -2.51
CA LEU A 25 13.20 -5.66 -3.53
C LEU A 25 13.50 -6.52 -4.75
N ARG A 26 13.79 -7.82 -4.55
CA ARG A 26 14.03 -8.74 -5.67
C ARG A 26 12.76 -8.95 -6.49
N GLU A 27 11.62 -9.12 -5.84
CA GLU A 27 10.32 -9.22 -6.50
C GLU A 27 9.98 -7.92 -7.23
N LEU A 28 10.17 -6.78 -6.58
CA LEU A 28 9.94 -5.47 -7.20
C LEU A 28 10.77 -5.32 -8.48
N ASN A 29 12.06 -5.68 -8.45
CA ASN A 29 12.94 -5.65 -9.62
C ASN A 29 12.46 -6.49 -10.82
N LEU A 30 11.56 -7.46 -10.62
CA LEU A 30 11.00 -8.27 -11.70
C LEU A 30 9.83 -7.59 -12.41
N TYR A 31 9.08 -6.74 -11.70
CA TYR A 31 7.77 -6.27 -12.17
C TYR A 31 7.61 -4.75 -12.20
N ALA A 32 8.39 -3.97 -11.43
CA ALA A 32 8.27 -2.50 -11.42
C ALA A 32 9.54 -1.78 -10.89
N GLU A 33 9.73 -0.54 -11.34
CA GLU A 33 10.80 0.33 -10.81
C GLU A 33 10.42 0.98 -9.46
N THR A 34 9.12 1.17 -9.21
CA THR A 34 8.59 1.81 -8.00
C THR A 34 7.40 1.02 -7.45
N TRP A 35 7.05 1.28 -6.20
CA TRP A 35 5.90 0.68 -5.53
C TRP A 35 5.16 1.72 -4.69
N GLY A 36 3.91 1.45 -4.32
CA GLY A 36 3.04 2.44 -3.68
C GLY A 36 1.77 2.67 -4.48
N PHE A 37 0.81 3.36 -3.89
CA PHE A 37 -0.58 3.31 -4.33
C PHE A 37 -0.95 4.48 -5.23
N THR A 38 -1.91 4.25 -6.13
CA THR A 38 -2.74 5.33 -6.65
C THR A 38 -3.72 5.76 -5.55
N ILE A 39 -3.75 7.05 -5.22
CA ILE A 39 -4.54 7.62 -4.13
C ILE A 39 -5.56 8.59 -4.72
N PHE A 40 -6.84 8.23 -4.63
CA PHE A 40 -7.94 9.08 -5.05
C PHE A 40 -8.44 9.91 -3.88
N ARG A 41 -8.37 11.23 -4.00
CA ARG A 41 -8.96 12.15 -3.04
C ARG A 41 -10.42 12.41 -3.39
N THR A 42 -11.32 12.20 -2.43
CA THR A 42 -12.77 12.36 -2.65
C THR A 42 -13.45 13.35 -1.70
N VAL A 43 -12.66 14.17 -0.99
CA VAL A 43 -13.17 15.22 -0.10
C VAL A 43 -12.36 16.51 -0.24
N TYR A 44 -13.04 17.62 -0.56
CA TYR A 44 -12.40 18.90 -0.90
C TYR A 44 -12.90 20.08 -0.06
N THR A 45 -12.97 19.91 1.26
CA THR A 45 -13.27 20.99 2.21
C THR A 45 -11.98 21.71 2.63
N PRO A 46 -12.05 22.97 3.10
CA PRO A 46 -10.87 23.68 3.63
C PRO A 46 -10.17 22.94 4.77
N GLN A 47 -10.92 22.19 5.57
CA GLN A 47 -10.40 21.34 6.63
C GLN A 47 -9.69 20.12 6.06
N SER A 48 -10.27 19.48 5.04
CA SER A 48 -9.69 18.29 4.42
C SER A 48 -8.39 18.60 3.68
N ASP A 49 -8.20 19.81 3.13
CA ASP A 49 -6.93 20.24 2.51
C ASP A 49 -5.74 20.11 3.47
N ALA A 50 -5.91 20.58 4.71
CA ALA A 50 -4.87 20.50 5.74
C ALA A 50 -4.67 19.05 6.24
N GLN A 51 -5.77 18.31 6.40
CA GLN A 51 -5.72 16.91 6.83
C GLN A 51 -5.11 16.00 5.77
N PHE A 52 -5.29 16.28 4.48
CA PHE A 52 -4.80 15.44 3.38
C PHE A 52 -3.27 15.42 3.32
N GLN A 53 -2.62 16.57 3.52
CA GLN A 53 -1.14 16.63 3.61
C GLN A 53 -0.62 15.88 4.84
N SER A 54 -1.37 15.92 5.94
CA SER A 54 -1.05 15.19 7.16
C SER A 54 -1.23 13.68 6.97
N PHE A 55 -2.27 13.27 6.24
CA PHE A 55 -2.52 11.89 5.83
C PHE A 55 -1.34 11.32 5.03
N LEU A 56 -0.87 12.00 3.99
CA LEU A 56 0.27 11.55 3.18
C LEU A 56 1.55 11.40 4.03
N SER A 57 1.78 12.35 4.93
CA SER A 57 2.93 12.32 5.84
C SER A 57 2.87 11.16 6.83
N LYS A 58 1.69 10.87 7.39
CA LYS A 58 1.48 9.73 8.28
C LYS A 58 1.60 8.40 7.55
N LEU A 59 0.98 8.26 6.37
CA LEU A 59 1.12 7.07 5.52
C LEU A 59 2.60 6.74 5.27
N ASN A 60 3.38 7.74 4.84
CA ASN A 60 4.81 7.55 4.60
C ASN A 60 5.58 7.16 5.88
N SER A 61 5.25 7.76 7.03
CA SER A 61 5.92 7.46 8.31
C SER A 61 5.64 6.04 8.79
N TYR A 62 4.39 5.58 8.66
CA TYR A 62 3.98 4.22 9.02
C TYR A 62 4.60 3.17 8.10
N VAL A 63 4.65 3.43 6.80
CA VAL A 63 5.34 2.57 5.85
C VAL A 63 6.83 2.50 6.16
N LYS A 64 7.46 3.65 6.45
CA LYS A 64 8.87 3.72 6.82
C LYS A 64 9.18 2.93 8.08
N ASP A 65 8.38 3.07 9.14
CA ASP A 65 8.54 2.26 10.36
C ASP A 65 8.53 0.77 10.03
N TYR A 66 7.56 0.33 9.23
CA TYR A 66 7.45 -1.07 8.86
C TYR A 66 8.68 -1.56 8.08
N VAL A 67 9.10 -0.79 7.08
CA VAL A 67 10.27 -1.13 6.26
C VAL A 67 11.53 -1.22 7.09
N PHE A 68 11.74 -0.36 8.09
CA PHE A 68 12.97 -0.30 8.90
C PHE A 68 12.91 -1.14 10.19
N ARG A 69 11.77 -1.77 10.50
CA ARG A 69 11.55 -2.49 11.76
C ARG A 69 12.55 -3.59 12.02
N ASP A 70 12.97 -4.30 10.97
CA ASP A 70 13.88 -5.44 11.09
C ASP A 70 15.29 -5.05 11.56
N LEU A 71 15.72 -3.80 11.32
CA LEU A 71 16.99 -3.26 11.80
C LEU A 71 17.06 -3.15 13.32
N ASN A 72 15.90 -3.13 14.00
CA ASN A 72 15.82 -3.11 15.46
C ASN A 72 15.86 -4.52 16.07
N SER A 73 16.05 -5.57 15.26
CA SER A 73 16.10 -6.96 15.74
C SER A 73 17.34 -7.21 16.61
N PRO A 74 17.24 -8.04 17.66
CA PRO A 74 18.38 -8.41 18.48
C PRO A 74 19.41 -9.21 17.66
N GLY A 75 20.67 -8.81 17.71
CA GLY A 75 21.78 -9.50 17.04
C GLY A 75 22.77 -8.54 16.38
N PRO A 76 23.68 -9.07 15.54
CA PRO A 76 24.50 -8.24 14.67
C PRO A 76 23.62 -7.37 13.76
N PRO A 77 23.96 -6.09 13.56
CA PRO A 77 23.16 -5.18 12.75
C PRO A 77 23.10 -5.67 11.30
N TYR A 78 21.94 -5.49 10.69
CA TYR A 78 21.75 -5.68 9.25
C TYR A 78 22.21 -4.45 8.47
N ASP A 79 22.52 -4.64 7.18
CA ASP A 79 22.72 -3.55 6.23
C ASP A 79 21.41 -2.78 6.01
N SER A 80 21.43 -1.45 6.15
CA SER A 80 20.25 -0.61 5.91
C SER A 80 20.00 -0.30 4.43
N ALA A 81 20.98 -0.54 3.56
CA ALA A 81 20.88 -0.18 2.14
C ALA A 81 19.64 -0.78 1.43
N PRO A 82 19.23 -2.05 1.68
CA PRO A 82 17.98 -2.58 1.15
C PRO A 82 16.73 -1.81 1.63
N ASN A 83 16.67 -1.41 2.91
CA ASN A 83 15.54 -0.65 3.46
C ASN A 83 15.47 0.76 2.85
N GLU A 84 16.63 1.40 2.71
CA GLU A 84 16.75 2.72 2.08
C GLU A 84 16.33 2.68 0.62
N GLU A 85 16.79 1.68 -0.15
CA GLU A 85 16.41 1.53 -1.55
C GLU A 85 14.92 1.20 -1.71
N LEU A 86 14.37 0.34 -0.85
CA LEU A 86 12.95 0.02 -0.89
C LEU A 86 12.11 1.26 -0.58
N MET A 87 12.45 2.04 0.45
CA MET A 87 11.74 3.30 0.73
C MET A 87 11.95 4.36 -0.34
N ARG A 88 13.13 4.44 -0.97
CA ARG A 88 13.37 5.37 -2.09
C ARG A 88 12.43 5.10 -3.26
N ARG A 89 12.04 3.84 -3.45
CA ARG A 89 11.10 3.40 -4.50
C ARG A 89 9.63 3.49 -4.07
N PHE A 90 9.33 3.89 -2.84
CA PHE A 90 7.97 4.09 -2.38
C PHE A 90 7.42 5.42 -2.93
N VAL A 91 6.63 5.35 -3.99
CA VAL A 91 6.06 6.48 -4.73
C VAL A 91 4.57 6.25 -4.91
N ASN A 92 3.77 7.10 -4.26
CA ASN A 92 2.32 7.15 -4.44
C ASN A 92 1.96 8.16 -5.55
N GLU A 93 0.90 7.86 -6.29
CA GLU A 93 0.36 8.73 -7.33
C GLU A 93 -0.97 9.30 -6.85
N VAL A 94 -1.03 10.61 -6.65
CA VAL A 94 -2.23 11.26 -6.13
C VAL A 94 -3.09 11.78 -7.27
N VAL A 95 -4.35 11.38 -7.29
CA VAL A 95 -5.38 11.87 -8.21
C VAL A 95 -6.26 12.87 -7.46
N GLU A 96 -6.08 14.15 -7.78
CA GLU A 96 -6.95 15.24 -7.32
C GLU A 96 -7.81 15.73 -8.49
N ASP A 97 -9.06 15.25 -8.56
CA ASP A 97 -10.09 15.77 -9.45
C ASP A 97 -11.29 16.25 -8.62
N PRO A 98 -11.60 17.55 -8.60
CA PRO A 98 -12.77 18.09 -7.89
C PRO A 98 -14.11 17.45 -8.28
N LYS A 99 -14.21 16.78 -9.43
CA LYS A 99 -15.41 16.03 -9.82
C LYS A 99 -15.64 14.78 -8.96
N LEU A 100 -14.61 14.32 -8.25
CA LEU A 100 -14.68 13.19 -7.33
C LEU A 100 -15.06 13.63 -5.90
N ASP A 101 -15.39 14.90 -5.67
CA ASP A 101 -15.86 15.36 -4.36
C ASP A 101 -17.17 14.66 -3.97
N GLY A 102 -17.12 13.91 -2.87
CA GLY A 102 -18.22 13.06 -2.42
C GLY A 102 -18.41 11.77 -3.22
N ALA A 103 -17.44 11.37 -4.04
CA ALA A 103 -17.51 10.11 -4.78
C ALA A 103 -17.58 8.90 -3.82
N ASP A 104 -18.40 7.91 -4.19
CA ASP A 104 -18.46 6.62 -3.52
C ASP A 104 -17.41 5.63 -4.08
N GLU A 105 -17.38 4.41 -3.51
CA GLU A 105 -16.42 3.38 -3.89
C GLU A 105 -16.58 2.91 -5.34
N ASP A 106 -17.81 2.85 -5.87
CA ASP A 106 -18.07 2.45 -7.24
C ASP A 106 -17.58 3.53 -8.22
N GLN A 107 -17.80 4.79 -7.91
CA GLN A 107 -17.30 5.92 -8.70
C GLN A 107 -15.76 6.00 -8.67
N VAL A 108 -15.13 5.72 -7.54
CA VAL A 108 -13.66 5.62 -7.45
C VAL A 108 -13.14 4.42 -8.23
N ARG A 109 -13.86 3.29 -8.23
CA ARG A 109 -13.51 2.12 -9.04
C ARG A 109 -13.51 2.46 -10.53
N ASP A 110 -14.56 3.11 -11.01
CA ASP A 110 -14.67 3.56 -12.40
C ASP A 110 -13.54 4.55 -12.75
N ALA A 111 -13.27 5.52 -11.87
CA ALA A 111 -12.18 6.47 -12.04
C ALA A 111 -10.81 5.78 -12.06
N PHE A 112 -10.62 4.73 -11.26
CA PHE A 112 -9.38 3.96 -11.22
C PHE A 112 -9.20 3.11 -12.47
N ALA A 113 -10.24 2.43 -12.94
CA ALA A 113 -10.22 1.70 -14.20
C ALA A 113 -9.90 2.63 -15.38
N GLN A 114 -10.49 3.83 -15.41
CA GLN A 114 -10.15 4.85 -16.40
C GLN A 114 -8.70 5.29 -16.28
N TRP A 115 -8.22 5.60 -15.07
CA TRP A 115 -6.84 6.01 -14.82
C TRP A 115 -5.84 4.96 -15.29
N LEU A 116 -6.12 3.66 -15.05
CA LEU A 116 -5.30 2.55 -15.53
C LEU A 116 -5.25 2.50 -17.06
N GLY A 117 -6.40 2.68 -17.72
CA GLY A 117 -6.48 2.75 -19.19
C GLY A 117 -5.73 3.95 -19.77
N ASP A 118 -5.80 5.12 -19.13
CA ASP A 118 -5.10 6.34 -19.55
C ASP A 118 -3.56 6.21 -19.38
N HIS A 119 -3.08 5.26 -18.58
CA HIS A 119 -1.66 4.95 -18.38
C HIS A 119 -1.20 3.70 -19.15
N ASP A 120 -1.99 3.24 -20.14
CA ASP A 120 -1.71 2.08 -20.99
C ASP A 120 -1.43 0.78 -20.18
N VAL A 121 -2.06 0.64 -19.01
CA VAL A 121 -1.93 -0.58 -18.20
C VAL A 121 -2.79 -1.68 -18.80
N ASP A 122 -2.14 -2.72 -19.33
CA ASP A 122 -2.82 -3.94 -19.75
C ASP A 122 -3.22 -4.77 -18.52
N LEU A 123 -4.51 -4.74 -18.19
CA LEU A 123 -5.07 -5.43 -17.04
C LEU A 123 -5.06 -6.96 -17.18
N GLU A 124 -5.01 -7.50 -18.40
CA GLU A 124 -4.89 -8.94 -18.63
C GLU A 124 -3.47 -9.44 -18.30
N GLU A 125 -2.44 -8.64 -18.59
CA GLU A 125 -1.04 -8.97 -18.26
C GLU A 125 -0.63 -8.56 -16.83
N HIS A 126 -1.22 -7.50 -16.26
CA HIS A 126 -0.75 -6.90 -15.01
C HIS A 126 -1.70 -7.05 -13.81
N ALA A 127 -2.69 -7.94 -13.88
CA ALA A 127 -3.59 -8.26 -12.76
C ALA A 127 -2.85 -8.71 -11.47
N LEU A 128 -1.58 -9.09 -11.58
CA LEU A 128 -0.72 -9.54 -10.49
C LEU A 128 0.13 -8.44 -9.85
N ILE A 129 0.02 -7.19 -10.30
CA ILE A 129 0.73 -6.06 -9.67
C ILE A 129 -0.25 -5.29 -8.81
N THR A 130 0.02 -5.20 -7.51
CA THR A 130 -0.87 -4.53 -6.54
C THR A 130 -1.23 -3.10 -6.95
N ARG A 131 -0.30 -2.36 -7.59
CA ARG A 131 -0.52 -1.01 -8.14
C ARG A 131 -1.67 -0.92 -9.12
N HIS A 132 -1.87 -1.98 -9.89
CA HIS A 132 -2.88 -2.04 -10.94
C HIS A 132 -4.14 -2.76 -10.46
N ARG A 133 -4.09 -3.34 -9.25
CA ARG A 133 -5.20 -4.07 -8.67
C ARG A 133 -6.05 -3.23 -7.72
N VAL A 134 -5.39 -2.44 -6.87
CA VAL A 134 -6.07 -1.67 -5.82
C VAL A 134 -5.57 -0.23 -5.75
N CYS A 135 -6.45 0.67 -5.36
CA CYS A 135 -6.15 2.06 -5.04
C CYS A 135 -6.57 2.40 -3.60
N ILE A 136 -6.07 3.51 -3.07
CA ILE A 136 -6.54 4.07 -1.80
C ILE A 136 -7.55 5.17 -2.10
N MET A 137 -8.75 5.06 -1.55
CA MET A 137 -9.75 6.12 -1.54
C MET A 137 -9.61 6.93 -0.26
N VAL A 138 -9.51 8.26 -0.37
CA VAL A 138 -9.37 9.18 0.76
C VAL A 138 -10.60 10.07 0.87
N ASP A 139 -11.55 9.61 1.67
CA ASP A 139 -12.73 10.35 2.11
C ASP A 139 -12.53 10.97 3.50
N GLU A 140 -13.56 11.63 4.03
CA GLU A 140 -13.51 12.21 5.38
C GLU A 140 -13.27 11.15 6.48
N GLY A 141 -13.78 9.93 6.29
CA GLY A 141 -13.59 8.82 7.23
C GLY A 141 -12.12 8.40 7.34
N VAL A 142 -11.43 8.26 6.20
CA VAL A 142 -10.00 7.93 6.14
C VAL A 142 -9.16 9.05 6.74
N LEU A 143 -9.47 10.32 6.44
CA LEU A 143 -8.75 11.46 7.03
C LEU A 143 -8.88 11.48 8.56
N ASN A 144 -10.09 11.24 9.09
CA ASN A 144 -10.32 11.19 10.52
C ASN A 144 -9.62 9.98 11.18
N SER A 145 -9.66 8.81 10.53
CA SER A 145 -9.01 7.60 11.04
C SER A 145 -7.49 7.77 11.10
N VAL A 146 -6.85 8.25 10.03
CA VAL A 146 -5.40 8.47 10.02
C VAL A 146 -4.99 9.64 10.92
N ALA A 147 -5.83 10.66 11.09
CA ALA A 147 -5.57 11.72 12.06
C ALA A 147 -5.48 11.19 13.50
N ALA A 148 -6.29 10.19 13.87
CA ALA A 148 -6.27 9.54 15.17
C ALA A 148 -5.03 8.64 15.41
N ALA A 149 -4.28 8.31 14.35
CA ALA A 149 -3.06 7.52 14.46
C ALA A 149 -2.00 8.22 15.33
N PRO A 150 -1.28 7.48 16.19
CA PRO A 150 -0.11 7.99 16.88
C PRO A 150 0.87 8.71 15.94
N GLU A 151 1.48 9.80 16.41
CA GLU A 151 2.55 10.48 15.65
C GLU A 151 3.82 9.64 15.55
N ASP A 152 4.06 8.79 16.55
CA ASP A 152 5.13 7.80 16.56
C ASP A 152 4.54 6.42 16.17
N PRO A 153 4.86 5.90 14.97
CA PRO A 153 4.31 4.64 14.48
C PRO A 153 4.68 3.41 15.33
N THR A 154 5.67 3.52 16.22
CA THR A 154 6.05 2.44 17.14
C THR A 154 5.10 2.30 18.33
N GLN A 155 4.28 3.33 18.59
CA GLN A 155 3.29 3.28 19.67
C GLN A 155 2.16 2.32 19.32
N PRO A 156 1.67 1.54 20.29
CA PRO A 156 0.56 0.64 20.07
C PRO A 156 -0.72 1.42 19.78
N TYR A 157 -1.53 0.90 18.87
CA TYR A 157 -2.88 1.35 18.57
C TYR A 157 -3.70 0.12 18.17
N GLU A 158 -5.02 0.20 18.35
CA GLU A 158 -5.91 -0.84 17.83
C GLU A 158 -5.97 -0.72 16.31
N LEU A 159 -5.66 -1.81 15.61
CA LEU A 159 -5.65 -1.84 14.14
C LEU A 159 -7.02 -1.48 13.54
N GLU A 160 -8.10 -1.67 14.31
CA GLU A 160 -9.48 -1.34 13.93
C GLU A 160 -9.73 0.18 13.89
N ASP A 161 -8.97 0.96 14.67
CA ASP A 161 -9.19 2.41 14.83
C ASP A 161 -8.50 3.24 13.73
N VAL A 162 -7.39 2.71 13.19
CA VAL A 162 -6.51 3.41 12.25
C VAL A 162 -6.38 2.63 10.95
N TRP A 163 -7.13 3.07 9.94
CA TRP A 163 -7.29 2.38 8.67
C TRP A 163 -7.33 3.34 7.48
N VAL A 164 -7.13 2.76 6.30
CA VAL A 164 -7.35 3.38 4.99
C VAL A 164 -8.36 2.56 4.21
N LYS A 165 -9.10 3.20 3.30
CA LYS A 165 -10.04 2.50 2.42
C LYS A 165 -9.32 2.07 1.15
N VAL A 166 -9.37 0.79 0.85
CA VAL A 166 -8.75 0.20 -0.34
C VAL A 166 -9.85 -0.29 -1.27
N VAL A 167 -9.80 0.15 -2.53
CA VAL A 167 -10.77 -0.19 -3.57
C VAL A 167 -10.08 -1.01 -4.65
N GLU A 168 -10.66 -2.14 -5.02
CA GLU A 168 -10.20 -2.99 -6.11
C GLU A 168 -10.82 -2.53 -7.43
N TYR A 169 -10.08 -2.60 -8.54
CA TYR A 169 -10.59 -2.19 -9.85
C TYR A 169 -11.68 -3.14 -10.39
N ILE A 170 -11.64 -4.43 -9.99
CA ILE A 170 -12.66 -5.42 -10.33
C ILE A 170 -13.81 -5.28 -9.33
N GLY A 171 -15.02 -5.09 -9.83
CA GLY A 171 -16.22 -5.05 -9.00
C GLY A 171 -16.60 -6.42 -8.42
N ALA A 172 -17.56 -6.41 -7.52
CA ALA A 172 -18.22 -7.60 -6.99
C ALA A 172 -18.86 -8.46 -8.10
N GLU A 173 -18.31 -9.63 -8.43
CA GLU A 173 -19.06 -10.64 -9.22
C GLU A 173 -19.96 -11.51 -8.31
N GLU A 174 -19.68 -11.56 -7.00
CA GLU A 174 -20.40 -12.37 -6.01
C GLU A 174 -21.13 -11.53 -4.96
N GLU A 175 -22.25 -12.04 -4.45
CA GLU A 175 -23.15 -11.33 -3.51
C GLU A 175 -22.53 -10.96 -2.14
N GLN A 176 -21.29 -11.37 -1.84
CA GLN A 176 -20.66 -11.17 -0.52
C GLN A 176 -19.42 -10.26 -0.51
N TRP A 177 -18.74 -10.06 -1.64
CA TRP A 177 -17.56 -9.19 -1.74
C TRP A 177 -17.94 -7.92 -2.48
N GLN A 178 -17.71 -6.74 -1.90
CA GLN A 178 -18.10 -5.45 -2.50
C GLN A 178 -16.98 -4.75 -3.29
N GLY A 179 -15.84 -5.42 -3.50
CA GLY A 179 -14.71 -4.84 -4.24
C GLY A 179 -13.94 -3.75 -3.48
N TRP A 180 -14.12 -3.64 -2.17
CA TRP A 180 -13.37 -2.72 -1.31
C TRP A 180 -13.34 -3.19 0.14
N PHE A 181 -12.35 -2.71 0.90
CA PHE A 181 -12.17 -3.05 2.32
C PHE A 181 -11.38 -1.98 3.08
N LYS A 182 -11.36 -2.07 4.42
CA LYS A 182 -10.53 -1.23 5.29
C LYS A 182 -9.23 -1.93 5.65
N ALA A 183 -8.10 -1.38 5.24
CA ALA A 183 -6.79 -1.88 5.62
C ALA A 183 -6.21 -1.06 6.77
N GLY A 184 -5.73 -1.73 7.83
CA GLY A 184 -5.02 -1.03 8.90
C GLY A 184 -3.80 -0.28 8.36
N LEU A 185 -3.54 0.94 8.85
CA LEU A 185 -2.48 1.79 8.30
C LEU A 185 -1.08 1.13 8.37
N GLY A 186 -0.79 0.40 9.46
CA GLY A 186 0.45 -0.36 9.60
C GLY A 186 0.52 -1.66 8.79
N ALA A 187 -0.57 -2.08 8.14
CA ALA A 187 -0.62 -3.27 7.31
C ALA A 187 -0.40 -2.97 5.81
N ILE A 188 -0.37 -1.69 5.41
CA ILE A 188 -0.37 -1.30 3.99
C ILE A 188 0.89 -1.77 3.21
N TYR A 189 2.04 -1.86 3.90
CA TYR A 189 3.25 -2.48 3.34
C TYR A 189 3.04 -3.96 3.03
N CYS A 190 2.48 -4.71 3.99
CA CYS A 190 2.22 -6.13 3.82
C CYS A 190 1.19 -6.37 2.73
N LEU A 191 0.14 -5.55 2.69
CA LEU A 191 -0.86 -5.60 1.64
C LEU A 191 -0.21 -5.51 0.25
N TRP A 192 0.74 -4.60 0.08
CA TRP A 192 1.41 -4.40 -1.19
C TRP A 192 2.18 -5.62 -1.68
N PHE A 193 2.97 -6.24 -0.79
CA PHE A 193 3.93 -7.30 -1.15
C PHE A 193 3.42 -8.73 -0.93
N ASN A 194 2.33 -8.94 -0.19
CA ASN A 194 1.75 -10.27 0.00
C ASN A 194 0.87 -10.73 -1.19
N HIS A 195 0.77 -9.94 -2.26
CA HIS A 195 0.06 -10.32 -3.46
C HIS A 195 0.88 -11.31 -4.31
N LEU A 196 0.94 -12.56 -3.85
CA LEU A 196 1.47 -13.66 -4.66
C LEU A 196 0.45 -14.02 -5.75
N ALA A 197 0.76 -13.62 -6.97
CA ALA A 197 0.40 -14.26 -8.23
C ALA A 197 -0.85 -15.18 -8.23
N GLY A 198 -2.05 -14.58 -8.26
CA GLY A 198 -3.27 -15.26 -8.73
C GLY A 198 -4.40 -15.44 -7.70
N GLU A 199 -4.27 -14.93 -6.49
CA GLU A 199 -5.33 -15.04 -5.47
C GLU A 199 -6.26 -13.81 -5.48
N ASN A 200 -7.55 -14.01 -5.19
CA ASN A 200 -8.57 -12.94 -5.14
C ASN A 200 -8.26 -11.90 -4.05
N ALA A 201 -8.77 -10.67 -4.13
CA ALA A 201 -8.65 -9.70 -3.03
C ALA A 201 -9.27 -10.20 -1.72
N GLU A 202 -10.21 -11.13 -1.82
CA GLU A 202 -10.74 -11.94 -0.72
C GLU A 202 -9.64 -12.74 0.03
N TYR A 203 -8.59 -13.22 -0.66
CA TYR A 203 -7.43 -13.83 0.00
C TYR A 203 -6.43 -12.79 0.56
N MET A 204 -6.43 -11.55 0.05
CA MET A 204 -5.76 -10.44 0.75
C MET A 204 -6.43 -10.17 2.10
N TYR A 205 -7.75 -10.37 2.18
CA TYR A 205 -8.54 -10.37 3.42
C TYR A 205 -8.16 -11.55 4.33
N ASP A 206 -8.11 -12.80 3.84
CA ASP A 206 -7.75 -13.98 4.63
C ASP A 206 -6.26 -14.07 5.04
N GLY A 207 -5.34 -13.64 4.18
CA GLY A 207 -3.90 -13.63 4.45
C GLY A 207 -3.54 -12.60 5.52
N THR A 208 -4.20 -11.45 5.53
CA THR A 208 -4.00 -10.43 6.59
C THR A 208 -4.56 -10.94 7.93
N LEU A 209 -5.70 -11.65 7.91
CA LEU A 209 -6.25 -12.37 9.07
C LEU A 209 -5.32 -13.48 9.61
N ALA A 210 -4.66 -14.25 8.73
CA ALA A 210 -3.77 -15.36 9.10
C ALA A 210 -2.49 -14.90 9.83
N PHE A 211 -2.02 -13.67 9.60
CA PHE A 211 -0.92 -13.05 10.35
C PHE A 211 -1.37 -12.38 11.67
N GLY A 212 -2.62 -12.59 12.10
CA GLY A 212 -3.17 -12.00 13.33
C GLY A 212 -3.35 -10.49 13.25
N ARG A 213 -3.56 -9.94 12.04
CA ARG A 213 -3.75 -8.51 11.81
C ARG A 213 -5.14 -8.32 11.20
N HIS A 214 -6.05 -7.81 12.00
CA HIS A 214 -7.47 -7.79 11.64
C HIS A 214 -7.75 -6.81 10.48
N VAL A 215 -8.58 -7.25 9.53
CA VAL A 215 -9.18 -6.47 8.44
C VAL A 215 -10.70 -6.60 8.61
N TYR A 216 -11.44 -5.49 8.47
CA TYR A 216 -12.88 -5.46 8.70
C TYR A 216 -13.63 -5.22 7.38
N LEU A 217 -14.64 -6.07 7.13
CA LEU A 217 -15.76 -5.71 6.25
C LEU A 217 -16.65 -4.75 7.04
N GLY A 218 -16.83 -3.54 6.50
CA GLY A 218 -17.78 -2.54 6.99
C GLY A 218 -18.96 -2.46 6.05
#